data_AF-A0A917RC08-F1
#
_entry.id   AF-A0A917RC08-F1
#
_cell.length_a   1.000
_cell.length_b   1.000
_cell.length_c   1.000
_cell.angle_alpha   90.00
_cell.angle_beta   90.00
_cell.angle_gamma   90.00
#
_symmetry.space_group_name_H-M   'P 1'
#
loop_
_entity.id
_entity.type
_entity.pdbx_description
1 polymer ?
#
loop_
_entity_poly.entity_id
_entity_poly.type
_entity_poly.pdbx_seq_one_letter_code
_entity_poly.pdbx_strand_id
1 'polypeptide(L)'
;MSLTVPNELIDQARAGDVDDEAFLACVRDSLPYAWSMITGLVREREESGAEFADNLTPPPDEAARGQLLRCMASDAMRGALERHFGVRLAFQNCHRVAVFDPSAEKALAEFVTARAQILNQRPDLVDC
;
A
#
# COMPACT_ATOMS: atom_id res chain seq x y z
N MET A 1 -6.01 12.09 -5.42
CA MET A 1 -5.38 11.42 -6.57
C MET A 1 -6.40 10.50 -7.24
N SER A 2 -6.65 10.69 -8.53
CA SER A 2 -7.54 9.84 -9.33
C SER A 2 -6.74 8.80 -10.09
N LEU A 3 -7.37 7.66 -10.41
CA LEU A 3 -6.78 6.72 -11.37
C LEU A 3 -6.92 7.28 -12.79
N THR A 4 -5.92 6.99 -13.63
CA THR A 4 -6.01 7.15 -15.07
C THR A 4 -6.55 5.84 -15.64
N VAL A 5 -7.86 5.72 -15.68
CA VAL A 5 -8.54 4.47 -16.07
C VAL A 5 -8.73 4.41 -17.59
N PRO A 6 -8.23 3.38 -18.29
CA PRO A 6 -8.51 3.18 -19.71
C PRO A 6 -10.00 2.96 -19.97
N ASN A 7 -10.54 3.48 -21.08
CA ASN A 7 -11.96 3.31 -21.43
C ASN A 7 -12.37 1.83 -21.51
N GLU A 8 -11.49 0.97 -22.05
CA GLU A 8 -11.73 -0.46 -22.15
C GLU A 8 -11.97 -1.11 -20.78
N LEU A 9 -11.25 -0.67 -19.75
CA LEU A 9 -11.43 -1.16 -18.37
C LEU A 9 -12.76 -0.67 -17.77
N ILE A 10 -13.21 0.53 -18.14
CA ILE A 10 -14.54 1.04 -17.77
C ILE A 10 -15.64 0.20 -18.42
N ASP A 11 -15.48 -0.17 -19.69
CA ASP A 11 -16.47 -0.97 -20.41
C ASP A 11 -16.53 -2.41 -19.86
N GLN A 12 -15.40 -3.01 -19.50
CA GLN A 12 -15.37 -4.28 -18.76
C GLN A 12 -16.11 -4.17 -17.42
N ALA A 13 -15.81 -3.14 -16.62
CA ALA A 13 -16.47 -2.93 -15.34
C ALA A 13 -17.99 -2.77 -15.47
N ARG A 14 -18.48 -2.17 -16.57
CA ARG A 14 -19.92 -2.08 -16.87
C ARG A 14 -20.53 -3.41 -17.29
N ALA A 15 -19.76 -4.29 -17.92
CA ALA A 15 -20.19 -5.61 -18.34
C ALA A 15 -20.27 -6.61 -17.17
N GLY A 16 -19.63 -6.31 -16.04
CA GLY A 16 -19.82 -6.99 -14.76
C GLY A 16 -18.55 -7.61 -14.18
N ASP A 17 -17.63 -8.06 -15.04
CA ASP A 17 -16.36 -8.64 -14.63
C ASP A 17 -15.21 -7.70 -15.00
N VAL A 18 -14.28 -7.53 -14.07
CA VAL A 18 -13.03 -6.78 -14.27
C VAL A 18 -11.88 -7.75 -14.11
N ASP A 19 -11.03 -7.83 -15.13
CA ASP A 19 -9.80 -8.61 -15.05
C ASP A 19 -8.84 -8.05 -13.98
N ASP A 20 -8.36 -8.92 -13.09
CA ASP A 20 -7.53 -8.52 -11.93
C ASP A 20 -6.16 -8.00 -12.40
N GLU A 21 -5.59 -8.56 -13.48
CA GLU A 21 -4.33 -8.07 -14.06
C GLU A 21 -4.50 -6.68 -14.68
N ALA A 22 -5.60 -6.45 -15.41
CA ALA A 22 -5.92 -5.14 -15.97
C ALA A 22 -6.18 -4.09 -14.88
N PHE A 23 -6.88 -4.46 -13.80
CA PHE A 23 -7.07 -3.58 -12.65
C PHE A 23 -5.73 -3.25 -11.98
N LEU A 24 -4.89 -4.25 -11.76
CA LEU A 24 -3.57 -4.09 -11.16
C LEU A 24 -2.65 -3.20 -12.02
N ALA A 25 -2.66 -3.39 -13.34
CA ALA A 25 -1.93 -2.54 -14.28
C ALA A 25 -2.40 -1.08 -14.20
N CYS A 26 -3.73 -0.85 -14.14
CA CYS A 26 -4.28 0.50 -13.96
C CYS A 26 -3.80 1.14 -12.64
N VAL A 27 -3.78 0.37 -11.54
CA VAL A 27 -3.25 0.86 -10.25
C VAL A 27 -1.77 1.19 -10.34
N ARG A 28 -0.95 0.29 -10.88
CA ARG A 28 0.50 0.49 -11.09
C ARG A 28 0.78 1.75 -11.90
N ASP A 29 0.11 1.89 -13.04
CA ASP A 29 0.39 2.97 -13.99
C ASP A 29 -0.15 4.32 -13.49
N SER A 30 -1.22 4.30 -12.68
CA SER A 30 -1.78 5.52 -12.07
C SER A 30 -1.06 5.98 -10.81
N LEU A 31 -0.48 5.04 -10.04
CA LEU A 31 0.13 5.29 -8.72
C LEU A 31 1.59 4.78 -8.66
N PRO A 32 2.48 5.23 -9.58
CA PRO A 32 3.81 4.65 -9.76
C PRO A 32 4.71 4.76 -8.52
N TYR A 33 4.61 5.84 -7.74
CA TYR A 33 5.35 5.99 -6.49
C TYR A 33 4.90 4.96 -5.45
N ALA A 34 3.58 4.79 -5.27
CA ALA A 34 3.05 3.83 -4.33
C ALA A 34 3.45 2.40 -4.70
N TRP A 35 3.33 2.06 -5.99
CA TRP A 35 3.74 0.77 -6.52
C TRP A 35 5.22 0.49 -6.26
N SER A 36 6.09 1.44 -6.62
CA SER A 36 7.54 1.30 -6.47
C SER A 36 7.95 1.13 -5.01
N MET A 37 7.39 1.95 -4.11
CA MET A 37 7.70 1.88 -2.69
C MET A 37 7.28 0.54 -2.07
N ILE A 38 6.05 0.08 -2.35
CA ILE A 38 5.57 -1.21 -1.84
C ILE A 38 6.40 -2.36 -2.43
N THR A 39 6.75 -2.32 -3.73
CA THR A 39 7.64 -3.31 -4.35
C THR A 39 9.01 -3.34 -3.67
N GLY A 40 9.54 -2.18 -3.29
CA GLY A 40 10.79 -2.08 -2.52
C GLY A 40 10.69 -2.75 -1.16
N LEU A 41 9.63 -2.48 -0.40
CA LEU A 41 9.40 -3.11 0.90
C LEU A 41 9.19 -4.63 0.80
N VAL A 42 8.53 -5.12 -0.24
CA VAL A 42 8.40 -6.57 -0.52
C VAL A 42 9.79 -7.18 -0.67
N ARG A 43 10.66 -6.60 -1.51
CA ARG A 43 12.04 -7.08 -1.71
C ARG A 43 12.87 -7.03 -0.44
N GLU A 44 12.81 -5.92 0.29
CA GLU A 44 13.53 -5.76 1.56
C GLU A 44 13.14 -6.85 2.57
N ARG A 45 11.84 -7.14 2.67
CA ARG A 45 11.33 -8.20 3.53
C ARG A 45 11.84 -9.59 3.09
N GLU A 46 11.77 -9.89 1.80
CA GLU A 46 12.24 -11.16 1.23
C GLU A 46 13.74 -11.37 1.45
N GLU A 47 14.55 -10.33 1.23
CA GLU A 47 16.00 -10.37 1.38
C GLU A 47 16.43 -10.47 2.84
N SER A 48 15.73 -9.80 3.76
CA SER A 48 16.03 -9.83 5.20
C SER A 48 15.49 -11.07 5.91
N GLY A 49 14.44 -11.71 5.37
CA GLY A 49 13.70 -12.77 6.04
C GLY A 49 12.91 -12.31 7.26
N ALA A 50 12.71 -11.00 7.43
CA ALA A 50 11.96 -10.44 8.54
C ALA A 50 10.45 -10.76 8.45
N GLU A 51 9.76 -10.71 9.59
CA GLU A 51 8.30 -10.87 9.65
C GLU A 51 7.59 -9.78 8.82
N PHE A 52 8.15 -8.56 8.80
CA PHE A 52 7.67 -7.46 7.97
C PHE A 52 8.79 -6.45 7.66
N ALA A 53 8.56 -5.60 6.66
CA ALA A 53 9.33 -4.39 6.38
C ALA A 53 8.37 -3.19 6.30
N ASP A 54 8.80 -2.01 6.75
CA ASP A 54 7.95 -0.81 6.76
C ASP A 54 8.67 0.47 6.31
N ASN A 55 7.90 1.38 5.72
CA ASN A 55 8.43 2.68 5.31
C ASN A 55 8.38 3.67 6.47
N LEU A 56 9.53 4.22 6.85
CA LEU A 56 9.67 5.24 7.89
C LEU A 56 10.04 6.62 7.33
N THR A 57 10.15 6.75 6.01
CA THR A 57 10.54 7.99 5.34
C THR A 57 9.31 8.65 4.71
N PRO A 58 9.01 9.92 5.01
CA PRO A 58 7.94 10.65 4.36
C PRO A 58 8.14 10.72 2.83
N PRO A 59 7.05 10.71 2.03
CA PRO A 59 7.11 10.94 0.60
C PRO A 59 7.79 12.27 0.27
N PRO A 60 8.48 12.36 -0.88
CA PRO A 60 9.23 13.56 -1.25
C PRO A 60 8.33 14.77 -1.53
N ASP A 61 7.05 14.55 -1.84
CA ASP A 61 6.07 15.60 -2.13
C ASP A 61 4.62 15.14 -1.89
N GLU A 62 3.70 16.09 -2.00
CA GLU A 62 2.24 15.93 -1.89
C GLU A 62 1.68 14.90 -2.88
N ALA A 63 2.22 14.85 -4.10
CA ALA A 63 1.71 13.96 -5.14
C ALA A 63 2.03 12.51 -4.79
N ALA A 64 3.27 12.25 -4.37
CA ALA A 64 3.73 10.96 -3.88
C ALA A 64 2.94 10.52 -2.63
N ARG A 65 2.72 11.43 -1.66
CA ARG A 65 1.87 11.16 -0.50
C ARG A 65 0.44 10.82 -0.89
N GLY A 66 -0.12 11.57 -1.83
CA GLY A 66 -1.45 11.32 -2.38
C GLY A 66 -1.58 9.96 -3.06
N GLN A 67 -0.52 9.44 -3.68
CA GLN A 67 -0.53 8.10 -4.28
C GLN A 67 -0.60 7.01 -3.21
N LEU A 68 0.22 7.10 -2.15
CA LEU A 68 0.18 6.15 -1.04
C LEU A 68 -1.18 6.14 -0.36
N LEU A 69 -1.69 7.31 0.01
CA LEU A 69 -3.00 7.45 0.64
C LEU A 69 -4.09 6.87 -0.26
N ARG A 70 -4.05 7.15 -1.57
CA ARG A 70 -5.04 6.64 -2.51
C ARG A 70 -5.04 5.12 -2.62
N CYS A 71 -3.85 4.51 -2.68
CA CYS A 71 -3.66 3.07 -2.75
C CYS A 71 -4.14 2.39 -1.46
N MET A 72 -3.67 2.87 -0.31
CA MET A 72 -3.91 2.24 0.99
C MET A 72 -5.32 2.45 1.53
N ALA A 73 -6.00 3.54 1.14
CA ALA A 73 -7.38 3.83 1.56
C ALA A 73 -8.44 3.02 0.81
N SER A 74 -8.08 2.32 -0.27
CA SER A 74 -9.03 1.50 -1.04
C SER A 74 -8.78 0.02 -0.76
N ASP A 75 -9.78 -0.67 -0.21
CA ASP A 75 -9.70 -2.10 0.05
C ASP A 75 -9.47 -2.93 -1.22
N ALA A 76 -10.10 -2.54 -2.34
CA ALA A 76 -9.91 -3.20 -3.63
C ALA A 76 -8.47 -3.07 -4.15
N MET A 77 -7.89 -1.86 -4.09
CA MET A 77 -6.50 -1.63 -4.53
C MET A 77 -5.52 -2.35 -3.62
N ARG A 78 -5.65 -2.15 -2.30
CA ARG A 78 -4.78 -2.79 -1.31
C ARG A 78 -4.86 -4.31 -1.43
N GLY A 79 -6.07 -4.87 -1.54
CA GLY A 79 -6.27 -6.30 -1.70
C GLY A 79 -5.71 -6.87 -3.01
N ALA A 80 -5.77 -6.11 -4.11
CA ALA A 80 -5.14 -6.53 -5.37
C ALA A 80 -3.61 -6.61 -5.25
N LEU A 81 -2.99 -5.63 -4.58
CA LEU A 81 -1.55 -5.67 -4.30
C LEU A 81 -1.18 -6.82 -3.34
N GLU A 82 -1.96 -7.03 -2.28
CA GLU A 82 -1.77 -8.16 -1.35
C GLU A 82 -1.79 -9.51 -2.10
N ARG A 83 -2.76 -9.72 -2.99
CA ARG A 83 -2.83 -10.94 -3.83
C ARG A 83 -1.67 -11.05 -4.80
N HIS A 84 -1.31 -9.96 -5.47
CA HIS A 84 -0.25 -9.95 -6.46
C HIS A 84 1.11 -10.29 -5.86
N PHE A 85 1.45 -9.68 -4.72
CA PHE A 85 2.73 -9.89 -4.06
C PHE A 85 2.72 -11.07 -3.08
N GLY A 86 1.56 -11.64 -2.75
CA GLY A 86 1.45 -12.72 -1.77
C GLY A 86 1.79 -12.26 -0.35
N VAL A 87 1.38 -11.03 0.02
CA VAL A 87 1.72 -10.39 1.30
C VAL A 87 0.49 -9.85 2.01
N ARG A 88 0.66 -9.40 3.25
CA ARG A 88 -0.34 -8.58 3.96
C ARG A 88 0.16 -7.15 4.09
N LEU A 89 -0.71 -6.19 3.81
CA LEU A 89 -0.38 -4.77 3.89
C LEU A 89 -1.10 -4.13 5.09
N ALA A 90 -0.38 -3.30 5.83
CA ALA A 90 -0.96 -2.45 6.86
C ALA A 90 -0.48 -1.01 6.73
N PHE A 91 -1.24 -0.09 7.33
CA PHE A 91 -1.01 1.35 7.23
C PHE A 91 -1.33 2.02 8.56
N GLN A 92 -0.41 2.86 9.04
CA GLN A 92 -0.60 3.61 10.30
C GLN A 92 -0.88 5.09 10.06
N ASN A 93 -0.14 5.72 9.15
CA ASN A 93 -0.27 7.14 8.84
C ASN A 93 0.11 7.39 7.39
N CYS A 94 -0.04 8.62 6.93
CA CYS A 94 0.41 9.20 5.65
C CYS A 94 1.59 8.57 4.90
N HIS A 95 2.59 7.99 5.58
CA HIS A 95 3.74 7.38 4.92
C HIS A 95 4.08 5.97 5.41
N ARG A 96 3.62 5.57 6.60
CA ARG A 96 4.00 4.29 7.19
C ARG A 96 3.13 3.14 6.72
N VAL A 97 3.50 2.62 5.56
CA VAL A 97 3.04 1.34 5.00
C VAL A 97 3.98 0.24 5.48
N ALA A 98 3.42 -0.91 5.85
CA ALA A 98 4.16 -2.10 6.21
C ALA A 98 3.71 -3.30 5.36
N VAL A 99 4.69 -4.11 4.94
CA VAL A 99 4.54 -5.36 4.18
C VAL A 99 4.89 -6.53 5.08
N PHE A 100 3.94 -7.42 5.33
CA PHE A 100 4.09 -8.57 6.22
C PHE A 100 4.11 -9.88 5.44
N ASP A 101 4.80 -10.88 6.01
CA ASP A 101 4.53 -12.28 5.67
C ASP A 101 3.06 -12.59 5.98
N PRO A 102 2.34 -13.35 5.12
CA PRO A 102 1.01 -13.82 5.45
C PRO A 102 0.91 -14.57 6.79
N SER A 103 1.97 -15.25 7.23
CA SER A 103 2.02 -15.96 8.52
C SER A 103 2.39 -15.06 9.72
N ALA A 104 2.80 -13.81 9.51
CA ALA A 104 3.20 -12.88 10.57
C ALA A 104 2.00 -12.24 11.28
N GLU A 105 0.98 -13.05 11.63
CA GLU A 105 -0.30 -12.59 12.16
C GLU A 105 -0.14 -11.79 13.47
N LYS A 106 0.78 -12.23 14.34
CA LYS A 106 1.04 -11.55 15.61
C LYS A 106 1.68 -10.16 15.40
N ALA A 107 2.70 -10.08 14.54
CA ALA A 107 3.34 -8.80 14.23
C ALA A 107 2.35 -7.81 13.60
N LEU A 108 1.51 -8.29 12.67
CA LEU A 108 0.43 -7.50 12.08
C LEU A 108 -0.56 -6.99 13.13
N ALA A 109 -1.02 -7.88 14.03
CA ALA A 109 -1.96 -7.53 15.09
C ALA A 109 -1.39 -6.47 16.05
N GLU A 110 -0.11 -6.57 16.39
CA GLU A 110 0.57 -5.56 17.22
C GLU A 110 0.71 -4.21 16.50
N PHE A 111 1.03 -4.25 15.21
CA PHE A 111 1.22 -3.06 14.37
C PHE A 111 -0.05 -2.21 14.24
N VAL A 112 -1.23 -2.80 14.14
CA VAL A 112 -2.49 -2.05 13.91
C VAL A 112 -3.20 -1.58 15.18
N THR A 113 -2.55 -1.68 16.35
CA THR A 113 -3.16 -1.27 17.62
C THR A 113 -3.21 0.26 17.78
N ALA A 114 -4.19 0.74 18.56
CA ALA A 114 -4.22 2.14 18.98
C ALA A 114 -2.94 2.57 19.72
N ARG A 115 -2.34 1.66 20.51
CA ARG A 115 -1.07 1.90 21.18
C ARG A 115 0.06 2.11 20.16
N ALA A 116 0.18 1.23 19.16
CA ALA A 116 1.18 1.36 18.10
C ALA A 116 0.98 2.67 17.31
N GLN A 117 -0.26 3.05 17.02
CA GLN A 117 -0.57 4.32 16.36
C GLN A 117 -0.12 5.55 17.17
N ILE A 118 -0.34 5.54 18.49
CA ILE A 118 0.09 6.62 19.38
C ILE A 118 1.62 6.66 19.47
N LEU A 119 2.28 5.51 19.58
CA LEU A 119 3.75 5.42 19.65
C LEU A 119 4.44 5.78 18.32
N ASN A 120 3.71 5.71 17.21
CA ASN A 120 4.18 6.16 15.90
C ASN A 120 4.18 7.69 15.75
N GLN A 121 3.59 8.44 16.69
CA GLN A 121 3.62 9.90 16.67
C GLN A 121 5.00 10.41 17.10
N ARG A 122 5.51 11.42 16.39
CA ARG A 122 6.71 12.16 16.79
C ARG A 122 6.33 13.61 17.05
N PRO A 123 6.65 14.21 18.22
CA PRO A 123 6.24 15.58 18.55
C PRO A 123 6.72 16.64 17.56
N ASP A 124 7.80 16.36 16.84
CA ASP A 124 8.41 17.19 15.80
C ASP A 124 7.74 17.07 14.42
N LEU A 125 6.87 16.08 14.21
CA LEU A 125 6.14 15.86 12.96
C LEU A 125 4.67 16.24 13.15
N VAL A 126 4.35 17.53 12.93
CA VAL A 126 2.98 18.08 13.04
C VAL A 126 2.15 17.76 11.79
N ASP A 127 2.80 17.81 10.64
CA ASP A 127 2.31 17.34 9.36
C ASP A 127 3.40 16.41 8.86
N CYS A 128 3.05 15.17 8.63
CA CYS A 128 3.91 14.33 7.83
C CYS A 128 3.91 14.83 6.38
#